data_AF-A0AA89BQD7-F1
#
_entry.id   AF-A0AA89BQD7-F1
#
_cell.length_a   1.000
_cell.length_b   1.000
_cell.length_c   1.000
_cell.angle_alpha   90.00
_cell.angle_beta   90.00
_cell.angle_gamma   90.00
#
_symmetry.space_group_name_H-M   'P 1'
#
loop_
_entity.id
_entity.type
_entity.pdbx_description
1 polymer ?
#
loop_
_entity_poly.entity_id
_entity_poly.type
_entity_poly.pdbx_seq_one_letter_code
_entity_poly.pdbx_strand_id
1 'polypeptide(L)'
;AILPNGEINWNCPCIGGSVAGPCGVETREAIACFYYMSKEDPRGVDCDEKNKALRDCMRDHADLYDYILKKHDKDDKNDDLDKELEKASKQSEKQEEKSKETPTQTSTDKKS
;
A
#
# COMPACT_ATOMS: atom_id res chain seq x y z
N ALA A 1 -3.15 15.14 -4.78
CA ALA A 1 -3.87 14.54 -3.64
C ALA A 1 -3.76 15.39 -2.37
N ILE A 2 -2.62 16.00 -2.07
CA ILE A 2 -2.45 16.87 -0.88
C ILE A 2 -2.76 18.33 -1.23
N LEU A 3 -3.52 19.01 -0.37
CA LEU A 3 -3.85 20.42 -0.44
C LEU A 3 -2.65 21.30 -0.04
N PRO A 4 -2.64 22.60 -0.39
CA PRO A 4 -1.55 23.51 -0.01
C PRO A 4 -1.31 23.64 1.49
N ASN A 5 -2.33 23.34 2.31
CA ASN A 5 -2.26 23.33 3.77
C ASN A 5 -1.71 22.00 4.36
N GLY A 6 -1.36 21.03 3.51
CA GLY A 6 -0.87 19.71 3.94
C GLY A 6 -1.98 18.67 4.17
N GLU A 7 -3.25 19.03 4.01
CA GLU A 7 -4.36 18.07 4.21
C GLU A 7 -4.59 17.17 3.00
N ILE A 8 -4.99 15.91 3.21
CA ILE A 8 -5.40 15.02 2.11
C ILE A 8 -6.74 15.49 1.55
N ASN A 9 -6.78 15.75 0.24
CA ASN A 9 -8.03 16.02 -0.47
C ASN A 9 -8.78 14.71 -0.74
N TRP A 10 -9.64 14.33 0.20
CA TRP A 10 -10.51 13.15 0.08
C TRP A 10 -11.54 13.24 -1.04
N ASN A 11 -11.79 14.43 -1.58
CA ASN A 11 -12.75 14.67 -2.67
C ASN A 11 -12.10 14.57 -4.06
N CYS A 12 -10.81 14.26 -4.14
CA CYS A 12 -10.13 14.03 -5.41
C CYS A 12 -10.66 12.71 -6.01
N PRO A 13 -11.19 12.70 -7.26
CA PRO A 13 -11.83 11.51 -7.84
C PRO A 13 -10.94 10.27 -7.85
N CYS A 14 -9.61 10.43 -7.89
CA CYS A 14 -8.64 9.33 -7.80
C CYS A 14 -8.63 8.61 -6.43
N ILE A 15 -8.95 9.30 -5.33
CA ILE A 15 -8.93 8.77 -3.95
C ILE A 15 -10.36 8.58 -3.42
N GLY A 16 -11.27 9.46 -3.83
CA GLY A 16 -12.66 9.54 -3.39
C GLY A 16 -13.44 8.25 -3.61
N GLY A 17 -13.19 7.53 -4.72
CA GLY A 17 -13.84 6.25 -5.00
C GLY A 17 -13.47 5.16 -3.99
N SER A 18 -12.21 5.09 -3.58
CA SER A 18 -11.72 4.05 -2.66
C SER A 18 -12.14 4.31 -1.21
N VAL A 19 -12.22 5.58 -0.79
CA VAL A 19 -12.56 5.97 0.59
C VAL A 19 -14.06 6.01 0.90
N ALA A 20 -14.90 5.84 -0.12
CA ALA A 20 -16.37 5.78 -0.01
C ALA A 20 -16.91 4.34 -0.01
N GLY A 21 -16.04 3.33 -0.15
CA GLY A 21 -16.40 1.91 -0.17
C GLY A 21 -16.40 1.23 1.20
N PRO A 22 -16.69 -0.09 1.26
CA PRO A 22 -16.71 -0.86 2.50
C PRO A 22 -15.34 -0.88 3.21
N CYS A 23 -14.24 -0.79 2.46
CA CYS A 23 -12.88 -0.67 2.99
C CYS A 23 -12.38 0.78 3.11
N GLY A 24 -13.31 1.74 3.17
CA GLY A 24 -12.97 3.17 3.12
C GLY A 24 -12.20 3.65 4.35
N VAL A 25 -12.37 3.00 5.51
CA VAL A 25 -11.66 3.36 6.75
C VAL A 25 -10.19 2.97 6.63
N GLU A 26 -9.93 1.73 6.23
CA GLU A 26 -8.62 1.14 6.03
C GLU A 26 -7.87 1.92 4.93
N THR A 27 -8.58 2.33 3.88
CA THR A 27 -8.03 3.16 2.82
C THR A 27 -7.58 4.51 3.36
N ARG A 28 -8.40 5.18 4.18
CA ARG A 28 -8.02 6.48 4.77
C ARG A 28 -6.83 6.34 5.71
N GLU A 29 -6.78 5.27 6.51
CA GLU A 29 -5.67 5.03 7.42
C GLU A 29 -4.36 4.73 6.70
N ALA A 30 -4.39 3.91 5.65
CA ALA A 30 -3.22 3.62 4.82
C ALA A 30 -2.69 4.88 4.13
N ILE A 31 -3.59 5.67 3.53
CA ILE A 31 -3.24 6.93 2.85
C ILE A 31 -2.72 7.96 3.85
N ALA A 32 -3.35 8.09 5.02
CA ALA A 32 -2.87 8.98 6.08
C ALA A 32 -1.50 8.56 6.59
N CYS A 33 -1.26 7.27 6.77
CA CYS A 33 0.06 6.76 7.17
C CYS A 33 1.11 7.14 6.12
N PHE A 34 0.84 6.90 4.85
CA PHE A 34 1.76 7.20 3.75
C PHE A 34 2.14 8.69 3.67
N TYR A 35 1.18 9.59 3.89
CA TYR A 35 1.42 11.03 3.76
C TYR A 35 1.91 11.72 5.04
N TYR A 36 1.46 11.28 6.21
CA TYR A 36 1.74 11.96 7.48
C TYR A 36 2.74 11.24 8.38
N MET A 37 2.70 9.92 8.40
CA MET A 37 3.47 9.14 9.37
C MET A 37 4.77 8.63 8.76
N SER A 38 4.76 8.27 7.49
CA SER A 38 5.92 7.72 6.81
C SER A 38 7.03 8.74 6.58
N LYS A 39 8.22 8.42 7.09
CA LYS A 39 9.44 9.23 6.95
C LYS A 39 10.58 8.51 6.22
N GLU A 40 10.38 7.24 5.90
CA GLU A 40 11.36 6.40 5.22
C GLU A 40 11.37 6.65 3.70
N ASP A 41 12.48 6.32 3.03
CA ASP A 41 12.61 6.34 1.57
C ASP A 41 12.86 4.91 1.05
N PRO A 42 11.92 4.30 0.31
CA PRO A 42 10.70 4.89 -0.23
C PRO A 42 9.59 5.07 0.82
N ARG A 43 8.84 6.16 0.71
CA ARG A 43 7.69 6.42 1.60
C ARG A 43 6.70 5.26 1.56
N GLY A 44 6.15 4.94 2.72
CA GLY A 44 5.12 3.91 2.92
C GLY A 44 5.63 2.56 3.42
N VAL A 45 6.95 2.33 3.46
CA VAL A 45 7.52 1.05 3.95
C VAL A 45 7.25 0.81 5.44
N ASP A 46 7.14 1.87 6.22
CA ASP A 46 6.79 1.81 7.64
C ASP A 46 5.27 1.77 7.89
N CYS A 47 4.46 1.76 6.83
CA CYS A 47 3.00 1.71 6.87
C CYS A 47 2.42 0.34 6.52
N ASP A 48 3.24 -0.71 6.50
CA ASP A 48 2.86 -2.06 6.05
C ASP A 48 1.64 -2.62 6.79
N GLU A 49 1.49 -2.36 8.08
CA GLU A 49 0.33 -2.83 8.86
C GLU A 49 -0.98 -2.23 8.33
N LYS A 50 -0.97 -0.92 8.02
CA LYS A 50 -2.14 -0.23 7.46
C LYS A 50 -2.43 -0.68 6.04
N ASN A 51 -1.39 -0.89 5.23
CA ASN A 51 -1.52 -1.45 3.89
C ASN A 51 -2.04 -2.89 3.93
N LYS A 52 -1.65 -3.69 4.92
CA LYS A 52 -2.15 -5.04 5.12
C LYS A 52 -3.62 -5.05 5.50
N ALA A 53 -4.04 -4.19 6.43
CA ALA A 53 -5.45 -4.07 6.82
C ALA A 53 -6.35 -3.72 5.61
N LEU A 54 -5.89 -2.80 4.76
CA LEU A 54 -6.57 -2.47 3.51
C LEU A 54 -6.69 -3.68 2.57
N ARG A 55 -5.58 -4.39 2.34
CA ARG A 55 -5.58 -5.59 1.47
C ARG A 55 -6.44 -6.72 2.03
N ASP A 56 -6.44 -6.91 3.34
CA ASP A 56 -7.29 -7.92 3.99
C ASP A 56 -8.76 -7.56 3.83
N CYS A 57 -9.15 -6.30 4.04
CA CYS A 57 -10.52 -5.87 3.80
C CYS A 57 -10.94 -6.07 2.32
N MET A 58 -10.07 -5.71 1.37
CA MET A 58 -10.36 -5.93 -0.06
C MET A 58 -10.54 -7.42 -0.40
N ARG A 59 -9.76 -8.29 0.24
CA ARG A 59 -9.87 -9.75 0.07
C ARG A 59 -11.18 -10.30 0.64
N ASP A 60 -11.64 -9.78 1.76
CA ASP A 60 -12.93 -10.17 2.36
C ASP A 60 -14.13 -9.69 1.52
N HIS A 61 -13.93 -8.65 0.71
CA HIS A 61 -14.92 -8.09 -0.22
C HIS A 61 -14.60 -8.37 -1.70
N ALA A 62 -13.84 -9.43 -1.98
CA ALA A 62 -13.33 -9.72 -3.32
C ALA A 62 -14.44 -9.85 -4.37
N ASP A 63 -15.61 -10.38 -4.00
CA ASP A 63 -16.78 -10.52 -4.87
C ASP A 63 -17.35 -9.17 -5.35
N LEU A 64 -17.38 -8.16 -4.46
CA LEU A 64 -17.80 -6.81 -4.78
C LEU A 64 -16.78 -6.12 -5.68
N TYR A 65 -15.50 -6.21 -5.34
CA TYR A 65 -14.42 -5.59 -6.11
C TYR A 65 -14.29 -6.24 -7.49
N ASP A 66 -14.39 -7.57 -7.60
CA ASP A 66 -14.47 -8.30 -8.88
C ASP A 66 -15.64 -7.84 -9.74
N TYR A 67 -16.82 -7.65 -9.13
CA TYR A 67 -18.00 -7.18 -9.84
C TYR A 67 -17.80 -5.75 -10.37
N ILE A 68 -17.20 -4.86 -9.58
CA ILE A 68 -16.88 -3.49 -10.00
C ILE A 68 -15.88 -3.51 -11.16
N LEU A 69 -14.81 -4.31 -11.07
CA LEU A 69 -13.81 -4.47 -12.13
C LEU A 69 -14.44 -5.02 -13.42
N LYS A 70 -15.17 -6.14 -13.34
CA LYS A 70 -15.87 -6.76 -14.48
C LYS A 70 -16.93 -5.87 -15.13
N LYS A 71 -17.51 -4.92 -14.38
CA LYS A 71 -18.46 -3.94 -14.89
C LYS A 71 -17.76 -2.75 -15.56
N HIS A 72 -16.59 -2.37 -15.07
CA HIS A 72 -15.76 -1.30 -15.67
C HIS A 72 -15.15 -1.73 -17.03
N ASP A 73 -14.85 -3.02 -17.21
CA ASP A 73 -14.42 -3.59 -18.50
C ASP A 73 -15.45 -3.52 -19.64
N LYS A 74 -16.74 -3.26 -19.33
CA LYS A 74 -17.78 -3.12 -20.37
C LYS A 74 -17.87 -1.71 -20.96
N ASP A 75 -17.25 -0.71 -20.33
CA ASP A 75 -17.33 0.68 -20.78
C ASP A 75 -15.96 1.34 -21.07
N ASP A 76 -14.81 0.81 -20.63
CA ASP A 76 -13.51 1.37 -21.04
C ASP A 76 -12.37 0.33 -21.00
N LYS A 77 -11.67 0.18 -22.14
CA LYS A 77 -10.52 -0.72 -22.29
C LYS A 77 -9.34 -0.20 -21.46
N ASN A 78 -9.04 -0.81 -20.31
CA ASN A 78 -7.75 -0.61 -19.65
C ASN A 78 -7.18 -1.94 -19.10
N ASP A 79 -6.51 -2.67 -20.00
CA ASP A 79 -5.87 -4.00 -19.84
C ASP A 79 -4.60 -3.98 -18.93
N ASP A 80 -4.40 -2.94 -18.11
CA ASP A 80 -3.13 -2.70 -17.39
C ASP A 80 -3.15 -3.15 -15.92
N LEU A 81 -4.31 -3.14 -15.27
CA LEU A 81 -4.46 -3.49 -13.85
C LEU A 81 -4.21 -4.98 -13.55
N ASP A 82 -4.66 -5.89 -14.43
CA ASP A 82 -4.46 -7.35 -14.29
C ASP A 82 -2.98 -7.75 -14.41
N LYS A 83 -2.22 -7.04 -15.26
CA LYS A 83 -0.78 -7.31 -15.44
C LYS A 83 0.05 -6.89 -14.24
N GLU A 84 -0.37 -5.84 -13.53
CA GLU A 84 0.36 -5.33 -12.38
C GLU A 84 0.14 -6.19 -11.11
N LEU A 85 -1.08 -6.73 -10.92
CA LEU A 85 -1.40 -7.61 -9.79
C LEU A 85 -0.71 -9.00 -9.91
N GLU A 86 -0.66 -9.57 -11.12
CA GLU A 86 0.10 -10.80 -11.42
C GLU A 86 1.61 -10.63 -11.20
N LYS A 87 2.14 -9.43 -11.48
CA LYS A 87 3.55 -9.10 -11.29
C LYS A 87 3.89 -8.89 -9.81
N ALA A 88 2.98 -8.32 -9.02
CA ALA A 88 3.12 -8.18 -7.57
C ALA A 88 3.13 -9.54 -6.84
N SER A 89 2.30 -10.50 -7.27
CA SER A 89 2.31 -11.87 -6.72
C SER A 89 3.63 -12.61 -6.99
N LYS A 90 4.21 -12.46 -8.18
CA LYS A 90 5.48 -13.15 -8.56
C LYS A 90 6.73 -12.57 -7.91
N GLN A 91 6.65 -11.36 -7.35
CA GLN A 91 7.79 -10.70 -6.72
C GLN A 91 7.92 -11.04 -5.22
N SER A 92 6.86 -11.54 -4.59
CA SER A 92 6.86 -11.94 -3.17
C SER A 92 7.63 -13.24 -2.88
N GLU A 93 7.86 -14.10 -3.88
CA GLU A 93 8.57 -15.39 -3.70
C GLU A 93 10.11 -15.26 -3.72
N LYS A 94 10.69 -14.11 -4.12
CA LYS A 94 12.16 -13.99 -4.32
C LYS A 94 12.92 -13.32 -3.16
N GLN A 95 12.26 -12.78 -2.15
CA GLN A 95 12.92 -12.01 -1.08
C GLN A 95 13.20 -12.79 0.22
N GLU A 96 12.82 -14.06 0.33
CA GLU A 96 12.98 -14.82 1.59
C GLU A 96 14.42 -15.34 1.85
N GLU A 97 15.34 -15.33 0.88
CA GLU A 97 16.70 -15.90 1.07
C GLU A 97 17.83 -14.94 1.46
N LYS A 98 17.58 -13.64 1.73
CA LYS A 98 18.69 -12.69 2.03
C LYS A 98 18.50 -11.86 3.30
N SER A 99 18.02 -12.46 4.38
CA SER A 99 18.12 -11.83 5.70
C SER A 99 18.26 -12.87 6.82
N LYS A 100 19.39 -13.57 6.86
CA LYS A 100 19.85 -14.24 8.07
C LYS A 100 21.37 -14.37 8.04
N GLU A 101 22.06 -13.35 8.55
CA GLU A 101 23.18 -13.47 9.48
C GLU A 101 23.79 -12.10 9.75
N THR A 102 23.43 -11.57 10.91
CA THR A 102 24.24 -10.61 11.66
C THR A 102 25.43 -11.36 12.27
N PRO A 103 26.63 -10.76 12.31
CA PRO A 103 27.43 -10.87 13.51
C PRO A 103 27.70 -9.49 14.10
N THR A 104 27.19 -9.36 15.32
CA THR A 104 27.57 -8.47 16.41
C THR A 104 29.05 -8.11 16.39
N GLN A 105 29.37 -6.81 16.51
CA GLN A 105 30.64 -6.38 17.10
C GLN A 105 30.41 -5.30 18.16
N THR A 106 30.70 -5.74 19.38
CA THR A 106 30.92 -5.02 20.62
C THR A 106 31.90 -3.87 20.44
N SER A 107 31.56 -2.73 21.04
CA SER A 107 32.39 -1.53 21.16
C SER A 107 33.70 -1.80 21.88
N THR A 108 34.83 -1.51 21.22
CA THR A 108 36.11 -1.22 21.88
C THR A 108 36.68 0.05 21.25
N ASP A 109 36.65 1.15 21.99
CA ASP A 109 37.47 2.33 21.70
C ASP A 109 38.43 2.60 22.86
N LYS A 110 39.66 2.95 22.48
CA LYS A 110 40.88 2.82 23.25
C LYS A 110 41.52 4.20 23.43
N LYS A 111 41.90 4.51 24.67
CA LYS A 111 43.05 5.36 25.08
C LYS A 111 42.95 6.89 24.89
N SER A 112 42.98 7.60 26.02
CA SER A 112 43.96 8.65 26.37
C SER A 112 44.01 8.83 27.88
#